data_AF-A0A8T4FAB2-F1
#
_entry.id   AF-A0A8T4FAB2-F1
#
_cell.length_a   1.000
_cell.length_b   1.000
_cell.length_c   1.000
_cell.angle_alpha   90.00
_cell.angle_beta   90.00
_cell.angle_gamma   90.00
#
_symmetry.space_group_name_H-M   'P 1'
#
loop_
_entity.id
_entity.type
_entity.pdbx_description
1 polymer ?
#
loop_
_entity_poly.entity_id
_entity_poly.type
_entity_poly.pdbx_seq_one_letter_code
_entity_poly.pdbx_strand_id
1 'polypeptide(L)'
;MPQPTLGRIVHYRGKLGYQAMRAAIVTGTVDSLDPRGIAAGEVPALDSPQHVHLWVFTPGEKGGFPEFNVPEAVDPADMPPGSWCWPPRV
;
A
#
# COMPACT_ATOMS: atom_id res chain seq x y z
N MET A 1 5.20 -14.79 -4.81
CA MET A 1 3.87 -14.18 -4.66
C MET A 1 3.52 -13.45 -5.96
N PRO A 2 2.23 -13.29 -6.32
CA PRO A 2 1.86 -12.48 -7.49
C PRO A 2 2.34 -11.04 -7.30
N GLN A 3 2.80 -10.39 -8.38
CA GLN A 3 3.25 -9.00 -8.29
C GLN A 3 2.09 -8.05 -7.96
N PRO A 4 2.35 -6.98 -7.18
CA PRO A 4 1.37 -5.92 -6.98
C PRO A 4 0.96 -5.32 -8.33
N THR A 5 -0.32 -4.98 -8.45
CA THR A 5 -0.91 -4.47 -9.68
C THR A 5 -1.57 -3.13 -9.40
N LEU A 6 -1.23 -2.11 -10.20
CA LEU A 6 -1.82 -0.77 -10.11
C LEU A 6 -3.35 -0.84 -10.15
N GLY A 7 -4.02 -0.04 -9.31
CA GLY A 7 -5.47 0.07 -9.26
C GLY A 7 -6.20 -1.07 -8.55
N ARG A 8 -5.48 -2.09 -8.02
CA ARG A 8 -6.11 -3.16 -7.25
C ARG A 8 -6.38 -2.75 -5.81
N ILE A 9 -7.51 -3.22 -5.27
CA ILE A 9 -7.84 -3.09 -3.86
C ILE A 9 -7.08 -4.15 -3.05
N VAL A 10 -6.47 -3.70 -1.96
CA VAL A 10 -5.73 -4.48 -0.99
C VAL A 10 -6.21 -4.21 0.43
N HIS A 11 -5.83 -5.08 1.35
CA HIS A 11 -5.97 -4.85 2.77
C HIS A 11 -4.69 -4.20 3.32
N TYR A 12 -4.84 -3.16 4.13
CA TYR A 12 -3.75 -2.42 4.79
C TYR A 12 -3.98 -2.36 6.31
N ARG A 13 -2.91 -2.51 7.09
CA ARG A 13 -2.93 -2.35 8.55
C ARG A 13 -2.16 -1.09 8.91
N GLY A 14 -2.81 -0.11 9.54
CA GLY A 14 -2.18 1.19 9.82
C GLY A 14 -1.04 1.13 10.85
N LYS A 15 -0.06 2.04 10.70
CA LYS A 15 1.12 2.16 11.59
C LYS A 15 0.81 2.79 12.97
N LEU A 16 0.01 3.85 13.03
CA LEU A 16 -0.19 4.69 14.22
C LEU A 16 -1.68 4.99 14.45
N GLY A 17 -2.19 4.72 15.66
CA GLY A 17 -3.58 5.03 16.06
C GLY A 17 -4.70 4.28 15.31
N TYR A 18 -4.35 3.65 14.18
CA TYR A 18 -5.25 3.03 13.23
C TYR A 18 -4.77 1.64 12.81
N GLN A 19 -4.35 0.81 13.77
CA GLN A 19 -3.98 -0.60 13.52
C GLN A 19 -5.14 -1.47 13.03
N ALA A 20 -6.33 -0.90 12.87
CA ALA A 20 -7.45 -1.55 12.22
C ALA A 20 -7.11 -1.87 10.77
N MET A 21 -7.64 -3.00 10.30
CA MET A 21 -7.62 -3.36 8.90
C MET A 21 -8.47 -2.39 8.08
N ARG A 22 -7.92 -1.91 6.97
CA ARG A 22 -8.56 -0.97 6.05
C ARG A 22 -8.44 -1.45 4.62
N ALA A 23 -9.41 -1.06 3.80
CA ALA A 23 -9.23 -1.14 2.36
C ALA A 23 -8.25 -0.05 1.91
N ALA A 24 -7.41 -0.37 0.95
CA ALA A 24 -6.57 0.58 0.25
C ALA A 24 -6.50 0.21 -1.23
N ILE A 25 -6.16 1.17 -2.09
CA ILE A 25 -5.90 0.93 -3.52
C ILE A 25 -4.41 1.13 -3.81
N VAL A 26 -3.82 0.25 -4.61
CA VAL A 26 -2.45 0.40 -5.12
C VAL A 26 -2.40 1.58 -6.09
N THR A 27 -1.68 2.63 -5.72
CA THR A 27 -1.49 3.85 -6.53
C THR A 27 -0.12 3.92 -7.18
N GLY A 28 0.83 3.09 -6.74
CA GLY A 28 2.17 3.02 -7.33
C GLY A 28 2.81 1.65 -7.15
N THR A 29 3.40 1.14 -8.23
CA THR A 29 4.29 -0.03 -8.29
C THR A 29 5.62 0.40 -8.92
N VAL A 30 6.65 -0.46 -8.87
CA VAL A 30 7.96 -0.15 -9.48
C VAL A 30 7.82 0.22 -10.96
N ASP A 31 6.91 -0.45 -11.68
CA ASP A 31 6.69 -0.21 -13.11
C ASP A 31 5.84 1.02 -13.42
N SER A 32 5.15 1.58 -12.42
CA SER A 32 4.21 2.71 -12.63
C SER A 32 4.74 4.05 -12.14
N LEU A 33 5.80 4.08 -11.34
CA LEU A 33 6.37 5.34 -10.83
C LEU A 33 7.17 6.05 -11.93
N ASP A 34 7.02 7.38 -12.03
CA ASP A 34 7.84 8.20 -12.92
C ASP A 34 9.25 8.37 -12.32
N PRO A 35 10.31 7.87 -12.98
CA PRO A 35 11.67 8.00 -12.47
C PRO A 35 12.11 9.47 -12.26
N ARG A 36 11.53 10.42 -13.01
CA ARG A 36 11.83 11.85 -12.86
C ARG A 36 11.30 12.41 -11.55
N GLY A 37 10.08 12.00 -11.16
CA GLY A 37 9.49 12.40 -9.88
C GLY A 37 10.26 11.83 -8.69
N ILE A 38 10.77 10.60 -8.82
CA ILE A 38 11.66 9.99 -7.82
C ILE A 38 12.98 10.78 -7.71
N ALA A 39 13.64 11.06 -8.85
CA ALA A 39 14.90 11.79 -8.87
C ALA A 39 14.76 13.23 -8.33
N ALA A 40 13.60 13.85 -8.50
CA ALA A 40 13.26 15.17 -7.96
C ALA A 40 12.84 15.15 -6.47
N GLY A 41 12.65 13.96 -5.87
CA GLY A 41 12.20 13.80 -4.48
C GLY A 41 10.71 14.07 -4.27
N GLU A 42 9.91 14.13 -5.33
CA GLU A 42 8.46 14.40 -5.27
C GLU A 42 7.66 13.17 -4.81
N VAL A 43 8.17 11.97 -5.12
CA VAL A 43 7.58 10.70 -4.74
C VAL A 43 8.67 9.76 -4.20
N PRO A 44 8.47 9.07 -3.07
CA PRO A 44 9.46 8.12 -2.55
C PRO A 44 9.70 6.95 -3.51
N ALA A 45 10.94 6.48 -3.60
CA ALA A 45 11.23 5.21 -4.27
C ALA A 45 10.61 4.03 -3.48
N LEU A 46 10.45 2.89 -4.17
CA LEU A 46 10.06 1.63 -3.57
C LEU A 46 11.31 0.79 -3.27
N ASP A 47 11.40 0.22 -2.07
CA ASP A 47 12.57 -0.57 -1.67
C ASP A 47 12.62 -1.96 -2.34
N SER A 48 11.46 -2.45 -2.80
CA SER A 48 11.39 -3.73 -3.51
C SER A 48 10.19 -3.81 -4.46
N PRO A 49 10.17 -4.78 -5.41
CA PRO A 49 9.04 -5.02 -6.31
C PRO A 49 7.72 -5.38 -5.62
N GLN A 50 7.76 -5.76 -4.34
CA GLN A 50 6.58 -6.07 -3.52
C GLN A 50 6.11 -4.88 -2.69
N HIS A 51 6.88 -3.79 -2.65
CA HIS A 51 6.45 -2.57 -2.01
C HIS A 51 5.54 -1.79 -2.95
N VAL A 52 4.60 -1.05 -2.36
CA VAL A 52 3.63 -0.25 -3.11
C VAL A 52 3.43 1.12 -2.49
N HIS A 53 2.90 2.04 -3.28
CA HIS A 53 2.19 3.21 -2.73
C HIS A 53 0.70 2.90 -2.67
N LEU A 54 0.06 3.36 -1.61
CA LEU A 54 -1.34 3.14 -1.33
C LEU A 54 -2.08 4.45 -1.16
N TRP A 55 -3.34 4.46 -1.57
CA TRP A 55 -4.33 5.35 -0.98
C TRP A 55 -5.23 4.55 -0.04
N VAL A 56 -5.21 4.89 1.25
CA VAL A 56 -5.92 4.18 2.32
C VAL A 56 -7.25 4.85 2.59
N PHE A 57 -8.34 4.08 2.56
CA PHE A 57 -9.68 4.60 2.84
C PHE A 57 -9.96 4.65 4.35
N THR A 58 -10.62 5.73 4.79
CA THR A 58 -11.00 5.89 6.20
C THR A 58 -12.52 5.79 6.36
N PRO A 59 -13.08 4.64 6.83
CA PRO A 59 -14.51 4.51 7.07
C PRO A 59 -15.00 5.57 8.06
N GLY A 60 -16.10 6.25 7.72
CA GLY A 60 -16.70 7.30 8.55
C GLY A 60 -16.11 8.69 8.36
N GLU A 61 -15.04 8.84 7.58
CA GLU A 61 -14.44 10.15 7.27
C GLU A 61 -14.57 10.50 5.79
N LYS A 62 -14.49 11.80 5.47
CA LYS A 62 -14.47 12.27 4.08
C LYS A 62 -13.07 12.13 3.51
N GLY A 63 -12.73 10.94 3.04
CA GLY A 63 -11.54 10.70 2.22
C GLY A 63 -10.64 9.57 2.71
N GLY A 64 -9.34 9.77 2.51
CA GLY A 64 -8.30 8.81 2.80
C GLY A 64 -6.95 9.51 2.92
N PHE A 65 -5.89 8.72 3.07
CA PHE A 65 -4.53 9.23 3.17
C PHE A 65 -3.56 8.38 2.34
N PRO A 66 -2.48 8.99 1.81
CA PRO A 66 -1.45 8.23 1.12
C PRO A 66 -0.55 7.50 2.13
N GLU A 67 -0.14 6.29 1.77
CA GLU A 67 0.96 5.58 2.42
C GLU A 67 1.99 5.24 1.35
N PHE A 68 3.26 5.47 1.69
CA PHE A 68 4.36 5.29 0.75
C PHE A 68 5.21 4.10 1.15
N ASN A 69 5.79 3.45 0.13
CA ASN A 69 6.75 2.37 0.25
C ASN A 69 6.32 1.28 1.27
N VAL A 70 5.11 0.76 1.10
CA VAL A 70 4.46 -0.17 2.03
C VAL A 70 4.83 -1.61 1.68
N PRO A 71 5.43 -2.39 2.58
CA PRO A 71 5.77 -3.80 2.33
C PRO A 71 4.55 -4.72 2.33
N GLU A 72 4.60 -5.77 1.52
CA GLU A 72 3.64 -6.88 1.61
C GLU A 72 3.88 -7.68 2.89
N ALA A 73 2.79 -8.06 3.57
CA ALA A 73 2.83 -8.93 4.73
C ALA A 73 3.14 -10.36 4.29
N VAL A 74 4.09 -11.00 4.97
CA VAL A 74 4.46 -12.40 4.68
C VAL A 74 3.31 -13.34 4.98
N ASP A 75 2.60 -13.12 6.10
CA ASP A 75 1.40 -13.83 6.48
C ASP A 75 0.22 -12.85 6.64
N PRO A 76 -0.81 -12.94 5.78
CA PRO A 76 -2.03 -12.14 5.92
C PRO A 76 -2.77 -12.34 7.25
N ALA A 77 -2.62 -13.50 7.91
CA ALA A 77 -3.26 -13.80 9.19
C ALA A 77 -2.57 -13.09 10.37
N ASP A 78 -1.26 -12.82 10.26
CA ASP A 78 -0.47 -12.09 11.25
C ASP A 78 0.20 -10.86 10.62
N MET A 79 -0.66 -9.99 10.06
CA MET A 79 -0.18 -8.86 9.29
C MET A 79 0.37 -7.75 10.21
N PRO A 80 1.66 -7.36 10.14
CA PRO A 80 2.21 -6.32 11.01
C PRO A 80 1.67 -4.92 10.67
N PRO A 81 1.61 -3.99 11.63
CA PRO A 81 1.31 -2.58 11.36
C PRO A 81 2.24 -2.00 10.28
N GLY A 82 1.66 -1.27 9.32
CA GLY A 82 2.38 -0.67 8.21
C GLY A 82 2.66 -1.60 7.03
N SER A 83 1.94 -2.71 6.92
CA SER A 83 2.04 -3.64 5.78
C SER A 83 0.71 -3.79 5.05
N TRP A 84 0.73 -4.46 3.89
CA TRP A 84 -0.46 -4.76 3.09
C TRP A 84 -0.53 -6.24 2.70
N CYS A 85 -1.73 -6.74 2.39
CA CYS A 85 -1.89 -8.07 1.81
C CYS A 85 -3.05 -8.11 0.81
N TRP A 86 -3.06 -9.15 -0.02
CA TRP A 86 -4.21 -9.41 -0.90
C TRP A 86 -5.46 -9.78 -0.09
N PRO A 87 -6.65 -9.26 -0.46
CA PRO A 87 -7.89 -9.73 0.14
C PRO A 87 -8.09 -11.23 -0.13
N PRO A 88 -8.80 -11.95 0.77
CA PRO A 88 -9.18 -13.34 0.52
C PRO A 88 -9.91 -13.47 -0.82
N ARG A 89 -9.59 -14.51 -1.60
CA ARG A 89 -10.36 -14.83 -2.80
C ARG A 89 -11.71 -15.42 -2.37
N VAL A 90 -12.79 -14.89 -2.94
CA VAL A 90 -14.13 -15.46 -2.88
C VAL A 90 -14.46 -16.22 -4.16
#